data_AF-A0A3N1M371-F1
#
_entry.id   AF-A0A3N1M371-F1
#
_cell.length_a   1.000
_cell.length_b   1.000
_cell.length_c   1.000
_cell.angle_alpha   90.00
_cell.angle_beta   90.00
_cell.angle_gamma   90.00
#
_symmetry.space_group_name_H-M   'P 1'
#
loop_
_entity.id
_entity.type
_entity.pdbx_description
1 polymer ?
#
loop_
_entity_poly.entity_id
_entity_poly.type
_entity_poly.pdbx_seq_one_letter_code
_entity_poly.pdbx_strand_id
1 'polypeptide(L)'
;MSAGFTDVLDGFARRLERLAPDVALAAANAVRDAAADRSPVRTGRLRDGWTVEAGGDGPVRVFNVVPYAAAIEYGNRGRPARPMARPAVLAVAVALPRPDGGGP
;
A
#
# COMPACT_ATOMS: atom_id res chain seq x y z
N MET A 1 2.52 38.61 4.55
CA MET A 1 2.43 37.53 3.55
C MET A 1 1.51 38.05 2.44
N SER A 2 1.94 38.10 1.18
CA SER A 2 1.14 38.73 0.10
C SER A 2 -0.01 37.81 -0.33
N ALA A 3 -1.14 38.39 -0.76
CA ALA A 3 -2.31 37.63 -1.22
C ALA A 3 -1.95 36.61 -2.33
N GLY A 4 -1.07 36.99 -3.27
CA GLY A 4 -0.63 36.11 -4.34
C GLY A 4 0.18 34.89 -3.90
N PHE A 5 0.82 34.90 -2.73
CA PHE A 5 1.50 33.70 -2.20
C PHE A 5 0.48 32.69 -1.65
N THR A 6 -0.54 33.16 -0.95
CA THR A 6 -1.63 32.31 -0.44
C THR A 6 -2.39 31.64 -1.59
N ASP A 7 -2.69 32.37 -2.67
CA ASP A 7 -3.39 31.82 -3.84
C ASP A 7 -2.59 30.69 -4.52
N VAL A 8 -1.27 30.82 -4.57
CA VAL A 8 -0.37 29.78 -5.10
C VAL A 8 -0.36 28.55 -4.18
N LEU A 9 -0.31 28.75 -2.86
CA LEU A 9 -0.38 27.64 -1.90
C LEU A 9 -1.71 26.90 -1.98
N ASP A 10 -2.83 27.61 -2.08
CA ASP A 10 -4.17 27.00 -2.21
C ASP A 10 -4.34 26.26 -3.54
N GLY A 11 -3.74 26.77 -4.62
CA GLY A 11 -3.68 26.07 -5.90
C GLY A 11 -2.84 24.80 -5.83
N PHE A 12 -1.72 24.84 -5.12
CA PHE A 12 -0.86 23.67 -4.88
C PHE A 12 -1.56 22.63 -4.00
N ALA A 13 -2.20 23.05 -2.90
CA ALA A 13 -2.96 22.17 -2.00
C ALA A 13 -4.06 21.42 -2.75
N ARG A 14 -4.89 22.12 -3.54
CA ARG A 14 -5.92 21.48 -4.39
C ARG A 14 -5.33 20.51 -5.41
N ARG A 15 -4.14 20.80 -5.93
CA ARG A 15 -3.46 19.90 -6.87
C ARG A 15 -2.95 18.65 -6.16
N LEU A 16 -2.43 18.79 -4.94
CA LEU A 16 -2.04 17.67 -4.09
C LEU A 16 -3.25 16.82 -3.69
N GLU A 17 -4.35 17.42 -3.27
CA GLU A 17 -5.59 16.72 -2.92
C GLU A 17 -6.13 15.88 -4.07
N ARG A 18 -5.97 16.35 -5.32
CA ARG A 18 -6.36 15.59 -6.51
C ARG A 18 -5.37 14.48 -6.87
N LEU A 19 -4.07 14.70 -6.70
CA LEU A 19 -3.03 13.72 -7.07
C LEU A 19 -2.82 12.64 -6.00
N ALA A 20 -3.07 12.96 -4.73
CA ALA A 20 -2.83 12.06 -3.61
C ALA A 20 -3.64 10.76 -3.68
N PRO A 21 -4.94 10.75 -4.06
CA PRO A 21 -5.72 9.52 -4.21
C PRO A 21 -5.13 8.59 -5.27
N ASP A 22 -4.68 9.13 -6.41
CA ASP A 22 -4.08 8.35 -7.49
C ASP A 22 -2.76 7.72 -7.05
N VAL A 23 -1.91 8.49 -6.36
CA VAL A 23 -0.64 8.00 -5.80
C VAL A 23 -0.87 6.94 -4.73
N ALA A 24 -1.84 7.15 -3.84
CA ALA A 24 -2.20 6.19 -2.79
C ALA A 24 -2.73 4.88 -3.39
N LEU A 25 -3.58 4.95 -4.42
CA LEU A 25 -4.09 3.78 -5.12
C LEU A 25 -2.98 3.04 -5.87
N ALA A 26 -2.08 3.76 -6.54
CA ALA A 26 -0.93 3.17 -7.21
C ALA A 26 0.00 2.44 -6.22
N ALA A 27 0.31 3.06 -5.08
CA ALA A 27 1.10 2.44 -4.02
C ALA A 27 0.38 1.21 -3.43
N ALA A 28 -0.93 1.30 -3.20
CA ALA A 28 -1.72 0.18 -2.70
C ALA A 28 -1.73 -1.01 -3.67
N ASN A 29 -1.87 -0.74 -4.97
CA ASN A 29 -1.72 -1.78 -6.00
C ASN A 29 -0.31 -2.40 -5.94
N ALA A 30 0.75 -1.59 -5.94
CA ALA A 30 2.11 -2.12 -5.83
C ALA A 30 2.31 -3.01 -4.56
N VAL A 31 1.71 -2.63 -3.42
CA VAL A 31 1.75 -3.45 -2.19
C VAL A 31 0.96 -4.75 -2.38
N ARG A 32 -0.23 -4.71 -3.00
CA ARG A 32 -1.04 -5.89 -3.31
C ARG A 32 -0.27 -6.87 -4.19
N ASP A 33 0.33 -6.41 -5.28
CA ASP A 33 1.15 -7.19 -6.20
C ASP A 33 2.31 -7.85 -5.46
N ALA A 34 3.09 -7.05 -4.73
CA ALA A 34 4.21 -7.53 -3.95
C ALA A 34 3.81 -8.55 -2.86
N ALA A 35 2.65 -8.38 -2.22
CA ALA A 35 2.14 -9.33 -1.23
C ALA A 35 1.66 -10.63 -1.89
N ALA A 36 1.05 -10.54 -3.08
CA ALA A 36 0.64 -11.68 -3.88
C ALA A 36 1.84 -12.53 -4.31
N ASP A 37 2.92 -11.91 -4.78
CA ASP A 37 4.15 -12.62 -5.18
C ASP A 37 4.82 -13.38 -4.03
N ARG A 38 4.68 -12.86 -2.81
CA ARG A 38 5.20 -13.51 -1.59
C ARG A 38 4.28 -14.59 -1.04
N SER A 39 3.05 -14.69 -1.56
CA SER A 39 2.03 -15.57 -1.01
C SER A 39 2.27 -17.04 -1.40
N PRO A 40 2.17 -17.99 -0.46
CA PRO A 40 2.22 -19.41 -0.78
C PRO A 40 1.16 -19.83 -1.83
N VAL A 41 1.59 -20.50 -2.90
CA VAL A 41 0.75 -20.81 -4.08
C VAL A 41 0.19 -22.23 -4.15
N ARG A 42 0.14 -22.98 -3.03
CA ARG A 42 -0.30 -24.40 -3.05
C ARG A 42 -1.62 -24.63 -3.80
N THR A 43 -2.60 -23.75 -3.62
CA THR A 43 -3.91 -23.79 -4.32
C THR A 43 -4.24 -22.47 -5.02
N GLY A 44 -3.31 -21.51 -5.09
CA GLY A 44 -3.57 -20.14 -5.60
C GLY A 44 -4.41 -19.25 -4.67
N ARG A 45 -5.40 -19.79 -3.95
CA ARG A 45 -6.40 -19.06 -3.15
C ARG A 45 -5.84 -17.91 -2.31
N LEU A 46 -4.70 -18.10 -1.63
CA LEU A 46 -4.11 -17.07 -0.78
C LEU A 46 -3.54 -15.90 -1.60
N ARG A 47 -2.84 -16.19 -2.70
CA ARG A 47 -2.33 -15.20 -3.66
C ARG A 47 -3.48 -14.44 -4.30
N ASP A 48 -4.51 -15.15 -4.70
CA ASP A 48 -5.64 -14.58 -5.44
C ASP A 48 -6.62 -13.82 -4.51
N GLY A 49 -6.44 -13.94 -3.19
CA GLY A 49 -7.29 -13.32 -2.17
C GLY A 49 -6.91 -11.88 -1.80
N TRP A 50 -5.83 -11.31 -2.37
CA TRP A 50 -5.47 -9.92 -2.10
C TRP A 50 -6.44 -8.95 -2.78
N THR A 51 -6.90 -7.95 -2.03
CA THR A 51 -7.89 -6.95 -2.45
C THR A 51 -7.41 -5.56 -2.07
N VAL A 52 -7.74 -4.59 -2.92
CA VAL A 52 -7.54 -3.16 -2.68
C VAL A 52 -8.91 -2.50 -2.59
N GLU A 53 -9.14 -1.76 -1.52
CA GLU A 53 -10.35 -0.96 -1.32
C GLU A 53 -9.94 0.53 -1.26
N ALA A 54 -10.38 1.30 -2.25
CA ALA A 54 -10.15 2.73 -2.28
C ALA A 54 -11.00 3.42 -1.20
N GLY A 55 -10.38 4.24 -0.35
CA GLY A 55 -11.05 4.93 0.74
C GLY A 55 -11.84 6.18 0.33
N GLY A 56 -11.95 6.50 -0.96
CA GLY A 56 -12.40 7.82 -1.42
C GLY A 56 -11.42 8.89 -0.94
N ASP A 57 -11.89 9.81 -0.11
CA ASP A 57 -11.05 10.80 0.59
C ASP A 57 -10.28 10.19 1.79
N GLY A 58 -10.56 8.93 2.12
CA GLY A 58 -9.93 8.17 3.19
C GLY A 58 -8.75 7.29 2.73
N PRO A 59 -8.08 6.60 3.66
CA PRO A 59 -6.93 5.76 3.34
C PRO A 59 -7.33 4.57 2.45
N VAL A 60 -6.50 4.28 1.44
CA VAL A 60 -6.62 3.06 0.63
C VAL A 60 -6.20 1.86 1.48
N ARG A 61 -7.01 0.80 1.48
CA ARG A 61 -6.76 -0.42 2.25
C ARG A 61 -6.31 -1.55 1.34
N VAL A 62 -5.29 -2.27 1.78
CA VAL A 62 -4.84 -3.53 1.16
C VAL A 62 -5.03 -4.64 2.17
N PHE A 63 -5.80 -5.67 1.82
CA PHE A 63 -6.08 -6.78 2.71
C PHE A 63 -6.27 -8.09 1.95
N ASN A 64 -6.21 -9.21 2.66
CA ASN A 64 -6.46 -10.52 2.09
C ASN A 64 -7.82 -11.05 2.60
N VAL A 65 -8.71 -11.42 1.69
CA VAL A 65 -10.07 -11.89 2.05
C VAL A 65 -10.09 -13.31 2.61
N VAL A 66 -8.97 -14.04 2.56
CA VAL A 66 -8.91 -15.43 2.97
C VAL A 66 -8.84 -15.52 4.51
N PRO A 67 -9.78 -16.24 5.18
CA PRO A 67 -9.87 -16.24 6.64
C PRO A 67 -8.58 -16.69 7.37
N TYR A 68 -7.79 -17.57 6.75
CA TYR A 68 -6.55 -18.07 7.34
C TYR A 68 -5.31 -17.24 6.98
N ALA A 69 -5.44 -16.14 6.24
CA ALA A 69 -4.29 -15.33 5.80
C ALA A 69 -3.46 -14.81 6.99
N ALA A 70 -4.11 -14.33 8.04
CA ALA A 70 -3.44 -13.85 9.25
C ALA A 70 -2.61 -14.95 9.94
N ALA A 71 -3.14 -16.18 10.00
CA ALA A 71 -2.41 -17.31 10.57
C ALA A 71 -1.18 -17.71 9.73
N ILE A 72 -1.17 -17.38 8.43
CA ILE A 72 0.02 -17.56 7.57
C ILE A 72 1.00 -16.40 7.79
N GLU A 73 0.53 -15.15 7.77
CA GLU A 73 1.37 -13.95 7.96
C GLU A 73 2.15 -13.99 9.27
N TYR A 74 1.45 -14.29 10.38
CA TYR A 74 1.99 -14.19 11.74
C TYR A 74 2.36 -15.55 12.36
N GLY A 75 1.99 -16.64 11.71
CA GLY A 75 2.15 -17.99 12.26
C GLY A 75 1.13 -18.32 13.34
N ASN A 76 1.18 -19.56 13.84
CA ASN A 76 0.36 -20.02 14.95
C ASN A 76 1.07 -21.14 15.73
N ARG A 77 0.42 -21.67 16.78
CA ARG A 77 0.95 -22.77 17.59
C ARG A 77 1.11 -24.02 16.70
N GLY A 78 2.36 -24.33 16.34
CA GLY A 78 2.72 -25.47 15.49
C GLY A 78 3.02 -25.12 14.03
N ARG A 79 2.97 -23.85 13.63
CA ARG A 79 3.37 -23.43 12.28
C ARG A 79 4.12 -22.10 12.29
N PRO A 80 5.34 -22.04 11.72
CA PRO A 80 6.09 -20.79 11.63
C PRO A 80 5.39 -19.79 10.69
N ALA A 81 5.57 -18.50 10.99
CA ALA A 81 5.10 -17.39 10.18
C ALA A 81 5.71 -17.43 8.77
N ARG A 82 4.93 -16.94 7.79
CA ARG A 82 5.36 -16.67 6.42
C ARG A 82 4.88 -15.27 6.05
N PRO A 83 5.64 -14.22 6.42
CA PRO A 83 5.23 -12.84 6.19
C PRO A 83 5.14 -12.52 4.69
N MET A 84 4.07 -11.82 4.31
CA MET A 84 3.72 -11.44 2.94
C MET A 84 3.44 -9.94 2.89
N ALA A 85 2.53 -9.44 3.73
CA ALA A 85 2.10 -8.04 3.72
C ALA A 85 3.19 -7.08 4.20
N ARG A 86 3.75 -7.33 5.39
CA ARG A 86 4.78 -6.45 5.95
C ARG A 86 6.01 -6.31 5.04
N PRO A 87 6.61 -7.40 4.51
CA PRO A 87 7.73 -7.27 3.58
C PRO A 87 7.32 -6.64 2.23
N ALA A 88 6.07 -6.76 1.79
CA ALA A 88 5.59 -6.05 0.60
C ALA A 88 5.56 -4.54 0.80
N VAL A 89 5.01 -4.06 1.93
CA VAL A 89 5.01 -2.63 2.29
C VAL A 89 6.42 -2.07 2.33
N LEU A 90 7.36 -2.77 2.99
CA LEU A 90 8.75 -2.32 3.07
C LEU A 90 9.41 -2.25 1.71
N ALA A 91 9.18 -3.23 0.83
CA ALA A 91 9.74 -3.24 -0.52
C ALA A 91 9.22 -2.07 -1.36
N VAL A 92 7.92 -1.79 -1.30
CA VAL A 92 7.31 -0.67 -2.04
C VAL A 92 7.75 0.68 -1.48
N ALA A 93 7.83 0.81 -0.15
CA ALA A 93 8.28 2.05 0.50
C ALA A 93 9.73 2.43 0.15
N VAL A 94 10.59 1.44 -0.12
CA VAL A 94 11.97 1.67 -0.60
C VAL A 94 12.00 2.05 -2.09
N ALA A 95 11.06 1.56 -2.89
CA ALA A 95 11.00 1.80 -4.33
C ALA A 95 10.31 3.13 -4.70
N LEU A 96 9.45 3.67 -3.83
CA LEU A 96 8.84 4.97 -4.05
C LEU A 96 9.89 6.07 -3.84
N PRO A 97 9.99 7.05 -4.76
CA PRO A 97 10.86 8.19 -4.56
C PRO A 97 10.44 8.90 -3.27
N ARG A 98 11.39 9.07 -2.35
CA ARG A 98 11.10 9.79 -1.11
C ARG A 98 10.75 11.25 -1.44
N PRO A 99 9.80 11.85 -0.72
CA PRO A 99 9.40 13.25 -0.95
C PRO A 99 10.54 14.26 -0.69
N ASP A 100 11.63 13.85 -0.04
CA ASP A 100 12.83 14.64 0.20
C ASP A 100 13.92 14.47 -0.89
N GLY A 101 13.67 13.69 -1.94
CA GLY A 101 14.64 13.43 -3.01
C GLY A 101 15.78 12.48 -2.62
N GLY A 102 15.73 11.87 -1.43
CA GLY A 102 16.73 10.92 -0.94
C GLY A 102 16.44 9.48 -1.39
N GLY A 103 16.77 9.17 -2.64
CA GLY A 103 16.95 7.77 -3.11
C GLY A 103 18.35 7.24 -2.79
N PRO A 104 18.54 5.91 -2.71
CA PRO A 104 19.84 5.29 -2.39
C PRO A 104 20.96 5.66 -3.36
#